data_AF-A0A957J7R7-F1
#
_entry.id   AF-A0A957J7R7-F1
#
_cell.length_a   1.000
_cell.length_b   1.000
_cell.length_c   1.000
_cell.angle_alpha   90.00
_cell.angle_beta   90.00
_cell.angle_gamma   90.00
#
_symmetry.space_group_name_H-M   'P 1'
#
loop_
_entity.id
_entity.type
_entity.pdbx_description
1 polymer ?
#
loop_
_entity_poly.entity_id
_entity_poly.type
_entity_poly.pdbx_seq_one_letter_code
_entity_poly.pdbx_strand_id
1 'polypeptide(L)' 'MRKIILEDGKPPDFVGNWTVGDVLQMAQQLAAWVERLQVSQPLTPQNNEHRKTESG' A
#
# COMPACT_ATOMS: atom_id res chain seq x y z
N MET A 1 -8.37 4.01 -25.89
CA MET A 1 -7.11 3.80 -25.12
C MET A 1 -7.46 3.90 -23.64
N ARG A 2 -7.01 2.95 -22.80
CA ARG A 2 -7.26 2.95 -21.35
C ARG A 2 -6.02 3.44 -20.61
N LYS A 3 -6.17 4.35 -19.66
CA LYS A 3 -5.05 4.91 -18.87
C LYS A 3 -5.49 5.12 -17.42
N ILE A 4 -4.57 4.89 -16.49
CA ILE A 4 -4.71 5.26 -15.10
C ILE A 4 -3.70 6.35 -14.80
N ILE A 5 -4.14 7.35 -14.04
CA ILE A 5 -3.31 8.44 -13.56
C ILE A 5 -3.23 8.30 -12.05
N LEU A 6 -2.01 8.15 -11.54
CA LEU A 6 -1.70 8.08 -10.12
C LEU A 6 -0.99 9.37 -9.72
N GLU A 7 -1.60 10.13 -8.81
CA GLU A 7 -1.03 11.33 -8.21
C GLU A 7 -0.97 11.14 -6.70
N ASP A 8 0.12 11.56 -6.07
CA ASP A 8 0.29 11.45 -4.62
C ASP A 8 -0.80 12.23 -3.87
N GLY A 9 -1.41 11.60 -2.87
CA GLY A 9 -2.49 12.19 -2.09
C GLY A 9 -3.85 12.31 -2.80
N LYS A 10 -4.01 11.78 -4.01
CA LYS A 10 -5.30 11.74 -4.73
C LYS A 10 -5.76 10.32 -5.04
N PRO A 11 -7.08 10.09 -5.11
CA PRO A 11 -7.59 8.83 -5.65
C PRO A 11 -7.17 8.68 -7.13
N PRO A 12 -6.95 7.44 -7.59
CA PRO A 12 -6.61 7.17 -9.00
C PRO A 12 -7.70 7.67 -9.95
N ASP A 13 -7.28 8.32 -11.03
CA ASP A 13 -8.19 8.74 -12.11
C ASP A 13 -8.12 7.76 -13.28
N PHE A 14 -9.29 7.44 -13.84
CA PHE A 14 -9.48 6.40 -14.84
C PHE A 14 -9.97 7.00 -16.15
N VAL A 15 -9.14 6.92 -17.18
CA VAL A 15 -9.48 7.39 -18.53
C VAL A 15 -9.86 6.22 -19.42
N GLY A 16 -11.01 6.34 -20.08
CA GLY A 16 -11.57 5.34 -20.99
C GLY A 16 -12.64 4.45 -20.35
N ASN A 17 -13.17 3.48 -21.12
CA ASN A 17 -14.16 2.54 -20.61
C ASN A 17 -13.47 1.41 -19.84
N TRP A 18 -13.89 1.23 -18.59
CA TRP A 18 -13.42 0.16 -17.70
C TRP A 18 -14.60 -0.71 -17.31
N THR A 19 -14.39 -2.02 -17.29
CA THR A 19 -15.35 -2.93 -16.66
C THR A 19 -15.02 -3.06 -15.18
N VAL A 20 -16.02 -3.46 -14.38
CA VAL A 20 -15.81 -3.78 -12.97
C VAL A 20 -14.73 -4.86 -12.80
N GLY A 21 -14.67 -5.83 -13.71
CA GLY A 21 -13.65 -6.89 -13.70
C GLY A 21 -12.23 -6.34 -13.88
N ASP A 22 -12.03 -5.41 -14.82
CA ASP A 22 -10.72 -4.78 -15.03
C ASP A 22 -10.25 -4.04 -13.76
N VAL A 23 -11.16 -3.31 -13.10
CA VAL A 23 -10.84 -2.56 -11.87
C VAL A 23 -10.47 -3.50 -10.72
N LEU A 24 -11.22 -4.60 -10.55
CA LEU A 24 -10.95 -5.59 -9.50
C LEU A 24 -9.60 -6.29 -9.70
N GLN A 25 -9.29 -6.67 -10.93
CA GLN A 25 -8.01 -7.31 -11.25
C GLN A 25 -6.83 -6.38 -10.94
N MET A 26 -6.95 -5.09 -11.22
CA MET A 26 -5.90 -4.12 -10.90
C MET A 26 -5.75 -3.88 -9.40
N ALA A 27 -6.85 -3.82 -8.65
CA ALA A 27 -6.80 -3.70 -7.19
C ALA A 27 -6.03 -4.88 -6.57
N GLN A 28 -6.24 -6.10 -7.06
CA GLN A 28 -5.51 -7.28 -6.60
C GLN A 28 -4.01 -7.21 -6.92
N GLN A 29 -3.65 -6.77 -8.13
CA GLN A 29 -2.25 -6.60 -8.53
C GLN A 29 -1.53 -5.53 -7.69
N LEU A 30 -2.21 -4.42 -7.40
CA LEU A 30 -1.67 -3.36 -6.56
C LEU A 30 -1.47 -3.84 -5.12
N ALA A 31 -2.44 -4.55 -4.55
CA ALA A 31 -2.33 -5.14 -3.22
C ALA A 31 -1.11 -6.09 -3.14
N ALA A 32 -0.97 -7.01 -4.09
CA ALA A 32 0.16 -7.94 -4.15
C ALA A 32 1.52 -7.23 -4.31
N TRP A 33 1.56 -6.10 -5.03
CA TRP A 33 2.78 -5.30 -5.16
C TRP A 33 3.13 -4.58 -3.85
N VAL A 34 2.15 -3.99 -3.16
CA VAL A 34 2.34 -3.36 -1.85
C VAL A 34 2.85 -4.37 -0.82
N GLU A 35 2.28 -5.57 -0.78
CA GLU A 35 2.75 -6.65 0.10
C GLU A 35 4.21 -6.99 -0.16
N ARG A 36 4.63 -7.10 -1.43
CA ARG A 36 6.04 -7.36 -1.78
C ARG A 36 6.97 -6.22 -1.35
N LEU A 37 6.51 -4.98 -1.43
CA LEU A 37 7.27 -3.82 -0.96
C LEU A 37 7.37 -3.76 0.58
N GLN A 38 6.30 -4.10 1.29
CA GLN A 38 6.32 -4.17 2.76
C GLN A 38 7.27 -5.27 3.27
N VAL A 39 7.33 -6.41 2.59
CA VAL A 39 8.33 -7.46 2.87
C VAL A 39 9.77 -6.99 2.62
N SER A 40 9.95 -5.95 1.80
CA SER A 40 11.26 -5.36 1.48
C SER A 40 11.64 -4.16 2.36
N GLN A 41 10.76 -3.72 3.27
CA GLN A 41 11.14 -2.76 4.30
C GLN A 41 11.86 -3.52 5.42
N PRO A 42 13.13 -3.20 5.76
CA PRO A 42 13.72 -3.73 6.97
C PRO A 42 12.85 -3.26 8.14
N LEU A 43 12.40 -4.21 8.96
CA LEU A 43 11.83 -3.92 10.28
C LEU A 43 12.89 -3.13 11.06
N THR A 44 12.86 -1.81 11.01
CA THR A 44 13.66 -0.99 11.92
C THR A 44 13.12 -1.26 13.32
N PRO A 45 13.90 -1.84 14.24
CA PRO A 45 13.48 -1.98 15.62
C PRO A 45 13.59 -0.59 16.27
N GLN A 46 12.60 0.26 16.06
CA GLN A 46 12.52 1.53 16.77
C GLN A 46 11.55 1.40 17.95
N ASN A 47 12.17 1.05 19.08
CA ASN A 47 11.84 1.50 20.42
C ASN A 47 10.59 0.90 21.10
N ASN A 48 10.82 -0.08 21.97
CA ASN A 48 10.00 -0.30 23.17
C ASN A 48 10.86 -0.69 24.40
N GLU A 49 12.07 -0.12 24.52
CA GLU A 49 12.87 -0.16 25.77
C GLU A 49 12.42 0.91 26.80
N HIS A 50 11.15 1.33 26.77
CA HIS A 50 10.59 2.33 27.69
C HIS A 50 9.56 1.75 28.68
N ARG A 51 9.69 0.49 29.09
CA ARG A 51 8.88 -0.06 30.19
C ARG A 51 9.64 -1.07 31.08
N LYS A 52 10.74 -0.62 31.68
CA LYS A 52 11.33 -1.25 32.88
C LYS A 52 11.94 -0.21 33.82
N THR A 53 11.12 0.69 34.33
CA THR A 53 11.38 1.41 35.58
C THR A 53 10.03 1.55 36.28
N GLU A 54 9.97 1.16 37.55
CA GLU A 54 8.77 0.91 38.40
C GLU A 54 8.18 -0.50 38.20
N SER A 55 8.18 -1.42 39.17
CA SER A 55 8.19 -1.24 40.62
C SER A 55 9.05 -2.33 41.28
N GLY A 56 10.05 -1.88 42.06
CA GLY A 56 10.53 -2.58 43.24
C GLY A 56 9.79 -2.07 44.47
#